data_AF-A0ABD6N547-F1
#
_entry.id   AF-A0ABD6N547-F1
#
_cell.length_a   1.000
_cell.length_b   1.000
_cell.length_c   1.000
_cell.angle_alpha   90.00
_cell.angle_beta   90.00
_cell.angle_gamma   90.00
#
_symmetry.space_group_name_H-M   'P 1'
#
loop_
_entity.id
_entity.type
_entity.pdbx_description
1 polymer ?
#
loop_
_entity_poly.entity_id
_entity_poly.type
_entity_poly.pdbx_seq_one_letter_code
_entity_poly.pdbx_strand_id
1 'polypeptide(L)' 'MNEQAISLLQQILDQQQKQTSLLEQIATQNLALVEALADGDDADSDAMPLAYLSGAPVLDGR' A
#
# COMPACT_ATOMS: atom_id res chain seq x y z
N MET A 1 -2.98 -38.33 -21.73
CA MET A 1 -2.01 -37.77 -20.76
C MET A 1 -1.55 -36.35 -21.14
N ASN A 2 -1.31 -36.04 -22.42
CA ASN A 2 -0.87 -34.69 -22.84
C ASN A 2 -1.95 -33.60 -22.69
N GLU A 3 -3.21 -33.92 -22.96
CA GLU A 3 -4.34 -32.96 -22.86
C GLU A 3 -4.62 -32.50 -21.42
N GLN A 4 -4.44 -33.39 -20.44
CA GLN A 4 -4.57 -33.04 -19.02
C GLN A 4 -3.47 -32.08 -18.58
N ALA A 5 -2.23 -32.29 -19.05
CA ALA A 5 -1.12 -31.38 -18.79
C ALA A 5 -1.35 -30.00 -19.43
N ILE A 6 -1.85 -29.95 -20.66
CA ILE A 6 -2.20 -28.70 -21.35
C ILE A 6 -3.31 -27.97 -20.59
N SER A 7 -4.36 -28.68 -20.14
CA SER A 7 -5.44 -28.08 -19.36
C SER A 7 -4.95 -27.50 -18.03
N LEU A 8 -4.06 -28.21 -17.33
CA LEU A 8 -3.48 -27.73 -16.08
C LEU A 8 -2.60 -26.49 -16.31
N LEU A 9 -1.78 -26.50 -17.36
CA LEU A 9 -0.95 -25.34 -17.72
C LEU A 9 -1.80 -24.11 -18.05
N GLN A 10 -2.92 -24.30 -18.75
CA GLN A 10 -3.86 -23.22 -19.02
C GLN A 10 -4.46 -22.65 -17.73
N GLN A 11 -4.88 -23.51 -16.79
CA GLN A 11 -5.42 -23.07 -15.51
C GLN A 11 -4.38 -22.30 -14.68
N ILE A 12 -3.13 -22.75 -14.70
CA ILE A 12 -2.02 -22.04 -14.03
C ILE A 12 -1.79 -20.68 -14.68
N LEU A 13 -1.79 -20.60 -16.02
CA LEU A 13 -1.62 -19.35 -16.74
C LEU A 13 -2.74 -18.35 -16.42
N ASP A 14 -4.00 -18.80 -16.44
CA ASP A 14 -5.17 -17.98 -16.12
C ASP A 14 -5.09 -17.46 -14.67
N GLN A 15 -4.61 -18.29 -13.74
CA GLN A 15 -4.43 -17.89 -12.35
C GLN A 15 -3.28 -16.89 -12.18
N GLN A 16 -2.17 -17.06 -12.91
CA GLN A 16 -1.06 -16.12 -12.91
C GLN A 16 -1.49 -14.76 -13.47
N GLN A 17 -2.25 -14.73 -14.55
CA GLN A 17 -2.78 -13.48 -15.12
C GLN A 17 -3.68 -12.74 -14.12
N LYS A 18 -4.56 -13.46 -13.41
CA LYS A 18 -5.39 -12.88 -12.35
C LYS A 18 -4.56 -12.32 -11.20
N GLN A 19 -3.52 -13.04 -10.77
CA GLN A 19 -2.62 -12.56 -9.72
C GLN A 19 -1.87 -11.30 -10.14
N THR A 20 -1.34 -11.25 -11.36
CA THR A 20 -0.66 -10.06 -11.88
C THR A 20 -1.59 -8.86 -11.94
N SER A 21 -2.82 -9.03 -12.45
CA SER A 21 -3.81 -7.95 -12.50
C SER A 21 -4.19 -7.44 -11.11
N LEU A 22 -4.28 -8.34 -10.11
CA LEU A 22 -4.54 -7.94 -8.72
C LEU A 22 -3.38 -7.12 -8.14
N LEU A 23 -2.13 -7.51 -8.43
CA LEU A 23 -0.94 -6.75 -7.99
C LEU A 23 -0.90 -5.35 -8.60
N GLU A 24 -1.24 -5.20 -9.88
CA GLU A 24 -1.35 -3.89 -10.53
C GLU A 24 -2.41 -3.01 -9.86
N GLN A 25 -3.58 -3.57 -9.57
CA GLN A 25 -4.66 -2.85 -8.86
C GLN A 25 -4.25 -2.43 -7.44
N ILE A 26 -3.49 -3.27 -6.72
CA ILE A 26 -2.96 -2.91 -5.40
C ILE A 26 -1.96 -1.76 -5.53
N ALA A 27 -1.06 -1.80 -6.51
CA ALA A 27 -0.10 -0.73 -6.74
C ALA A 27 -0.79 0.60 -7.05
N THR A 28 -1.83 0.60 -7.90
CA THR A 28 -2.64 1.80 -8.17
C THR A 28 -3.33 2.34 -6.93
N GLN A 29 -3.94 1.47 -6.11
CA GLN A 29 -4.58 1.89 -4.86
C GLN A 29 -3.58 2.45 -3.85
N ASN A 30 -2.41 1.84 -3.72
CA ASN A 30 -1.36 2.32 -2.84
C ASN A 30 -0.85 3.70 -3.27
N LEU A 31 -0.74 3.94 -4.58
CA LEU A 31 -0.35 5.26 -5.10
C LEU A 31 -1.40 6.32 -4.72
N ALA A 32 -2.67 6.06 -4.98
CA ALA A 32 -3.76 6.97 -4.62
C ALA A 32 -3.83 7.24 -3.10
N LEU A 33 -3.55 6.22 -2.27
CA LEU A 33 -3.48 6.38 -0.82
C LEU A 33 -2.32 7.29 -0.40
N VAL A 34 -1.13 7.12 -1.00
CA VAL A 34 0.02 7.98 -0.74
C VAL A 34 -0.27 9.43 -1.13
N GLU A 35 -0.88 9.65 -2.30
CA GLU A 35 -1.29 10.98 -2.76
C GLU A 35 -2.29 11.62 -1.78
N ALA A 36 -3.32 10.88 -1.36
CA ALA A 36 -4.32 11.37 -0.40
C ALA A 36 -3.73 11.70 0.98
N LEU A 37 -2.71 10.94 1.43
CA LEU A 37 -2.01 11.23 2.68
C LEU A 37 -1.08 12.45 2.56
N ALA A 38 -0.46 12.64 1.40
CA ALA A 38 0.41 13.78 1.13
C ALA A 38 -0.37 15.09 0.98
N ASP A 39 -1.54 15.05 0.34
CA ASP A 39 -2.44 16.21 0.21
C ASP A 39 -3.04 16.66 1.56
N GLY A 40 -3.01 15.79 2.58
CA GLY A 40 -3.51 16.09 3.93
C GLY A 40 -2.54 16.87 4.81
N ASP A 41 -1.31 17.11 4.36
CA ASP A 41 -0.20 17.64 5.18
C ASP A 41 0.16 19.11 4.84
N ASP A 42 -0.87 19.96 4.68
CA ASP A 42 -0.76 21.42 4.88
C ASP A 42 -0.53 21.79 6.37
N ALA A 43 -0.09 20.83 7.18
CA ALA A 43 0.40 21.08 8.53
C ALA A 43 1.80 21.67 8.41
N ASP A 44 1.95 22.91 8.89
CA ASP A 44 3.22 23.63 8.97
C ASP A 44 4.35 22.67 9.41
N SER A 45 5.26 22.34 8.49
CA SER A 45 6.31 21.35 8.71
C SER A 45 7.27 21.74 9.84
N ASP A 46 7.20 22.99 10.31
CA ASP A 46 7.92 23.54 11.47
C ASP A 46 7.11 23.48 12.78
N ALA A 47 5.88 22.94 12.77
CA ALA A 47 5.08 22.76 13.97
C ALA A 47 5.73 21.74 14.92
N MET A 48 6.16 22.21 16.09
CA MET A 48 6.74 21.33 17.10
C MET A 48 5.74 20.25 17.53
N PRO A 49 6.12 18.96 17.52
CA PRO A 49 5.25 17.88 18.00
C PRO A 49 4.83 18.12 19.45
N LEU A 50 3.52 18.15 19.71
CA LEU A 50 2.99 18.35 21.06
C LEU A 50 2.97 17.07 21.91
N ALA A 51 3.06 15.91 21.26
CA ALA A 51 3.08 14.61 21.91
C ALA A 51 4.02 13.65 21.17
N TYR A 52 4.62 12.72 21.92
CA TYR A 52 5.30 11.56 21.36
C TYR A 52 4.28 10.61 20.72
N LEU A 53 4.76 9.65 19.90
CA LEU A 53 3.93 8.59 19.31
C LEU A 53 3.19 7.73 20.36
N SER A 54 3.68 7.71 21.60
CA SER A 54 3.02 7.07 22.75
C SER A 54 1.82 7.85 23.30
N GLY A 55 1.57 9.08 22.80
CA GLY A 55 0.57 10.00 23.32
C GLY A 55 1.01 10.78 24.56
N ALA A 56 2.20 10.53 25.10
CA ALA A 56 2.74 11.33 26.20
C ALA A 56 3.10 12.74 25.70
N PRO A 57 2.82 13.81 26.46
CA PRO A 57 3.16 15.17 26.05
C PRO A 57 4.68 15.32 25.93
N VAL A 58 5.14 16.09 24.94
CA VAL A 58 6.55 16.48 24.87
C VAL A 58 6.80 17.42 26.05
N LEU A 59 7.70 17.02 26.95
CA LEU A 59 8.13 17.87 28.06
C LEU A 59 8.97 18.99 27.46
N ASP A 60 8.35 20.16 27.27
CA ASP A 60 9.06 21.35 26.82
C ASP A 60 10.14 21.67 27.85
N GLY A 61 11.40 21.47 27.46
CA GLY A 61 12.54 21.57 28.35
C GLY A 61 12.75 23.02 28.79
N ARG A 62 12.22 23.36 29.97
CA ARG A 62 12.63 24.53 30.75
C ARG A 62 13.52 24.12 31.90
#